data_AF-A0A967VBI1-F1
#
_entry.id   AF-A0A967VBI1-F1
#
_cell.length_a   1.000
_cell.length_b   1.000
_cell.length_c   1.000
_cell.angle_alpha   90.00
_cell.angle_beta   90.00
_cell.angle_gamma   90.00
#
_symmetry.space_group_name_H-M   'P 1'
#
loop_
_entity.id
_entity.type
_entity.pdbx_description
1 polymer ?
#
loop_
_entity_poly.entity_id
_entity_poly.type
_entity_poly.pdbx_seq_one_letter_code
_entity_poly.pdbx_strand_id
1 'polypeptide(L)' 'MNGRKVTFDGSGSTDNLDIVSYGIVNYTWSFTDVSPQTLTGVQANYTFNNVGNFRVTLNVSDYSGNWDTDK' A
#
# COMPACT_ATOMS: atom_id res chain seq x y z
N MET A 1 -22.65 -5.10 11.20
CA MET A 1 -21.30 -4.71 11.67
C MET A 1 -20.90 -3.49 10.87
N ASN A 2 -20.57 -2.37 11.52
CA ASN A 2 -20.08 -1.16 10.84
C ASN A 2 -18.56 -1.21 10.91
N GLY A 3 -17.90 -1.67 9.83
CA GLY A 3 -16.44 -1.75 9.77
C GLY A 3 -15.77 -0.36 9.87
N ARG A 4 -14.47 -0.35 10.19
CA ARG A 4 -13.69 0.91 10.26
C ARG A 4 -13.00 1.15 8.93
N LYS A 5 -13.31 2.27 8.27
CA LYS A 5 -12.58 2.73 7.09
C LYS A 5 -11.21 3.28 7.50
N VAL A 6 -10.18 2.85 6.79
CA VAL A 6 -8.80 3.34 6.89
C VAL A 6 -8.32 3.76 5.51
N THR A 7 -7.58 4.86 5.46
CA THR A 7 -6.87 5.32 4.27
C THR A 7 -5.39 5.10 4.48
N PHE A 8 -4.77 4.36 3.57
CA PHE A 8 -3.33 4.19 3.47
C PHE A 8 -2.75 5.27 2.57
N ASP A 9 -1.56 5.75 2.91
CA ASP A 9 -0.86 6.80 2.16
C ASP A 9 0.62 6.47 2.04
N GLY A 10 1.04 6.16 0.82
CA GLY A 10 2.43 5.85 0.46
C GLY A 10 3.16 7.04 -0.17
N SER A 11 2.56 8.24 -0.18
CA SER A 11 3.11 9.42 -0.86
C SER A 11 4.46 9.91 -0.30
N GLY A 12 4.88 9.42 0.87
CA GLY A 12 6.22 9.65 1.42
C GLY A 12 7.32 8.80 0.78
N SER A 13 6.97 7.87 -0.11
CA SER A 13 7.96 7.05 -0.84
C SER A 13 8.70 7.91 -1.85
N THR A 14 10.02 7.77 -1.89
CA THR A 14 10.89 8.53 -2.79
C THR A 14 11.92 7.63 -3.44
N ASP A 15 12.31 7.99 -4.65
CA ASP A 15 13.48 7.44 -5.32
C ASP A 15 14.44 8.59 -5.70
N ASN A 16 15.71 8.29 -5.99
CA ASN A 16 16.69 9.31 -6.39
C ASN A 16 16.30 10.03 -7.69
N LEU A 17 15.49 9.37 -8.51
CA LEU A 17 14.72 9.95 -9.60
C LEU A 17 13.26 9.90 -9.15
N ASP A 18 12.61 11.05 -8.96
CA ASP A 18 11.25 11.14 -8.40
C ASP A 18 10.35 9.99 -8.88
N ILE A 19 9.82 9.27 -7.89
CA ILE A 19 9.13 7.99 -8.06
C ILE A 19 7.95 8.12 -9.02
N VAL A 20 7.32 9.29 -9.13
CA VAL A 20 6.15 9.49 -10.01
C VAL A 20 6.53 10.06 -11.39
N SER A 21 7.68 10.73 -11.50
CA SER A 21 8.02 11.53 -12.68
C SER A 21 8.48 10.72 -13.90
N TYR A 22 8.97 9.48 -13.72
CA TYR A 22 9.66 8.74 -14.80
C TYR A 22 8.93 7.51 -15.37
N GLY A 23 7.75 7.13 -14.89
CA GLY A 23 6.98 6.01 -15.48
C GLY A 23 6.29 5.09 -14.47
N ILE A 24 5.84 3.92 -14.95
CA ILE A 24 4.99 2.97 -14.19
C ILE A 24 5.64 2.59 -12.86
N VAL A 25 4.98 2.96 -11.76
CA VAL A 25 5.33 2.57 -10.39
C VAL A 25 4.18 1.79 -9.80
N ASN A 26 4.50 0.69 -9.14
CA ASN A 26 3.51 -0.10 -8.42
C ASN A 26 3.56 0.25 -6.95
N TYR A 27 2.44 0.69 -6.40
CA TYR A 27 2.18 0.71 -4.97
C TYR A 27 1.25 -0.45 -4.68
N THR A 28 1.72 -1.43 -3.91
CA THR A 28 0.93 -2.61 -3.54
C THR A 28 0.85 -2.70 -2.03
N TRP A 29 -0.36 -2.60 -1.50
CA TRP A 29 -0.65 -2.82 -0.08
C TRP A 29 -1.12 -4.25 0.11
N SER A 30 -0.53 -4.97 1.05
CA SER A 30 -0.91 -6.35 1.37
C SER A 30 -1.14 -6.53 2.86
N PHE A 31 -2.22 -7.21 3.21
CA PHE A 31 -2.59 -7.53 4.60
C PHE A 31 -3.61 -8.67 4.62
N THR A 32 -3.99 -9.13 5.81
CA THR A 32 -5.03 -10.15 5.99
C THR A 32 -6.07 -9.62 6.96
N ASP A 33 -7.32 -9.48 6.49
CA ASP A 33 -8.49 -9.29 7.36
C ASP A 33 -9.21 -10.64 7.55
N VAL A 34 -10.41 -10.81 6.98
CA VAL A 34 -11.11 -12.11 6.91
C VAL A 34 -10.40 -13.03 5.91
N SER A 35 -9.79 -12.46 4.88
CA SER A 35 -9.02 -13.13 3.84
C SER A 35 -7.87 -12.23 3.38
N PRO A 36 -6.85 -12.76 2.66
CA PRO A 36 -5.78 -11.96 2.09
C PRO A 36 -6.34 -10.84 1.21
N GLN A 37 -5.83 -9.62 1.41
CA GLN A 37 -6.20 -8.43 0.64
C GLN A 37 -4.98 -7.86 -0.07
N THR A 38 -5.20 -7.39 -1.28
CA THR A 38 -4.22 -6.64 -2.07
C THR A 38 -4.90 -5.39 -2.60
N LEU A 39 -4.34 -4.22 -2.32
CA LEU A 39 -4.81 -2.94 -2.85
C LEU A 39 -3.69 -2.28 -3.65
N THR A 40 -4.06 -1.44 -4.60
CA THR A 40 -3.11 -0.72 -5.44
C THR A 40 -3.29 0.80 -5.36
N GLY A 41 -2.22 1.52 -5.66
CA GLY A 41 -2.20 2.99 -5.72
C GLY A 41 -1.48 3.64 -4.54
N VAL A 42 -0.98 4.87 -4.79
CA VAL A 42 -0.26 5.69 -3.79
C VAL A 42 -1.10 5.83 -2.52
N GLN A 43 -2.40 6.06 -2.69
CA GLN A 43 -3.39 6.01 -1.62
C GLN A 43 -4.39 4.90 -1.89
N ALA A 44 -4.75 4.17 -0.84
CA ALA A 44 -5.74 3.10 -0.92
C ALA A 44 -6.71 3.19 0.27
N ASN A 45 -7.96 2.82 0.04
CA ASN A 45 -9.00 2.83 1.07
C ASN A 45 -9.47 1.41 1.33
N TYR A 46 -9.61 1.02 2.60
CA TYR A 46 -10.17 -0.27 2.99
C TYR A 46 -11.05 -0.15 4.22
N THR A 47 -12.11 -0.97 4.29
CA THR A 47 -12.97 -1.08 5.46
C THR A 47 -12.72 -2.41 6.14
N PHE A 48 -12.09 -2.38 7.31
CA PHE A 48 -11.84 -3.57 8.12
C PHE A 48 -13.13 -4.05 8.77
N ASN A 49 -13.45 -5.33 8.56
CA ASN A 49 -14.68 -5.94 9.08
C ASN A 49 -14.49 -6.50 10.50
N ASN A 50 -13.26 -6.88 10.85
CA ASN A 50 -12.90 -7.34 12.18
C ASN A 50 -12.19 -6.25 12.99
N VAL A 51 -12.38 -6.29 14.31
CA VAL A 51 -11.57 -5.49 15.24
C VAL A 51 -10.31 -6.27 15.56
N GLY A 52 -9.14 -5.64 15.42
CA GLY A 52 -7.87 -6.28 15.70
C GLY A 52 -6.68 -5.44 15.25
N ASN A 53 -5.48 -5.98 15.49
CA ASN A 53 -4.24 -5.43 14.96
C ASN A 53 -3.96 -6.08 13.60
N PHE A 54 -3.84 -5.26 12.56
CA PHE A 54 -3.54 -5.72 11.21
C PHE A 54 -2.15 -5.24 10.82
N ARG A 55 -1.30 -6.17 10.38
CA ARG A 55 -0.02 -5.83 9.77
C ARG A 55 -0.26 -5.52 8.29
N VAL A 56 0.03 -4.29 7.88
CA VAL A 56 -0.16 -3.82 6.51
C VAL A 56 1.21 -3.58 5.92
N THR A 57 1.53 -4.26 4.82
CA THR A 57 2.80 -4.09 4.12
C THR A 57 2.58 -3.29 2.85
N LEU A 58 3.26 -2.15 2.71
CA LEU A 58 3.44 -1.46 1.44
C LEU A 58 4.64 -2.06 0.70
N ASN A 59 4.48 -2.34 -0.59
CA ASN A 59 5.58 -2.59 -1.53
C ASN A 59 5.53 -1.52 -2.61
N VAL A 60 6.63 -0.80 -2.82
CA VAL A 60 6.77 0.17 -3.89
C VAL A 60 7.87 -0.27 -4.84
N SER A 61 7.59 -0.30 -6.14
CA SER A 61 8.59 -0.63 -7.17
C SER A 61 8.69 0.45 -8.24
N ASP A 62 9.91 0.86 -8.59
CA ASP A 62 10.18 1.80 -9.67
C ASP A 62 10.18 1.15 -11.07
N TYR A 63 10.31 1.98 -12.12
CA TYR A 63 10.43 1.51 -13.50
C TYR A 63 11.69 0.67 -13.78
N SER A 64 12.76 0.89 -13.00
CA SER A 64 14.04 0.19 -13.13
C SER A 64 14.02 -1.19 -12.45
N GLY A 65 12.91 -1.55 -11.81
CA GLY A 65 12.74 -2.81 -11.08
C GLY A 65 13.31 -2.80 -9.66
N ASN A 66 13.75 -1.64 -9.15
CA ASN A 66 14.06 -1.52 -7.73
C ASN A 66 12.76 -1.48 -6.93
N TRP A 67 12.80 -2.04 -5.73
CA TRP A 67 11.64 -2.05 -4.85
C TRP A 67 12.05 -2.07 -3.39
N ASP A 68 11.15 -1.58 -2.54
CA ASP A 68 11.29 -1.65 -1.09
C ASP A 68 9.92 -1.87 -0.42
N THR A 69 9.94 -2.27 0.85
CA THR A 69 8.73 -2.54 1.63
C THR A 69 8.73 -1.88 3.00
N ASP A 70 7.56 -1.38 3.41
CA ASP A 70 7.28 -0.83 4.75
C ASP A 70 6.13 -1.59 5.43
N LYS A 71 6.09 -1.70 6.77
CA LYS A 71 5.23 -2.65 7.51
C LYS A 71 4.61 -2.15 8.82
#